data_AF-A0A6P1ZYU2-F1
#
_entry.id   AF-A0A6P1ZYU2-F1
#
_cell.length_a   1.000
_cell.length_b   1.000
_cell.length_c   1.000
_cell.angle_alpha   90.00
_cell.angle_beta   90.00
_cell.angle_gamma   90.00
#
_symmetry.space_group_name_H-M   'P 1'
#
loop_
_entity.id
_entity.type
_entity.pdbx_description
1 polymer ?
#
loop_
_entity_poly.entity_id
_entity_poly.type
_entity_poly.pdbx_seq_one_letter_code
_entity_poly.pdbx_strand_id
1 'polypeptide(L)'
;MKLIEILPSLQKLSHQEKIKAIQFLATELAQEEQNLGAESLDYGQIDIELNFQSLSEKDMIEQSKSALETYLSTGSGVKHEQVQKWANSLIIQQ
;
A
#
# COMPACT_ATOMS: atom_id res chain seq x y z
N MET A 1 -7.17 18.27 -6.85
CA MET A 1 -7.40 19.50 -7.65
C MET A 1 -6.27 19.59 -8.68
N LYS A 2 -6.51 19.82 -9.97
CA LYS A 2 -5.42 19.72 -10.98
C LYS A 2 -4.69 21.05 -11.10
N LEU A 3 -3.35 21.04 -11.08
CA LEU A 3 -2.48 22.25 -11.14
C LEU A 3 -2.86 23.23 -12.28
N ILE A 4 -3.39 22.68 -13.38
CA ILE A 4 -3.85 23.40 -14.58
C ILE A 4 -5.02 24.36 -14.28
N GLU A 5 -5.84 24.06 -13.27
CA GLU A 5 -7.01 24.85 -12.89
C GLU A 5 -6.64 26.11 -12.07
N ILE A 6 -5.47 26.11 -11.41
CA ILE A 6 -5.02 27.15 -10.47
C ILE A 6 -4.09 28.17 -11.18
N LEU A 7 -3.45 27.76 -12.27
CA LEU A 7 -2.52 28.55 -13.09
C LEU A 7 -3.06 29.94 -13.52
N PRO A 8 -4.32 30.08 -13.98
CA PRO A 8 -4.87 31.39 -14.36
C PRO A 8 -5.02 32.35 -13.16
N SER A 9 -5.33 31.82 -11.98
CA SER A 9 -5.46 32.61 -10.74
C SER A 9 -4.11 33.10 -10.25
N LEU A 10 -3.04 32.32 -10.47
CA LEU A 10 -1.67 32.72 -10.15
C LEU A 10 -1.19 33.90 -10.99
N GLN A 11 -1.70 34.09 -12.22
CA GLN A 11 -1.25 35.19 -13.09
C GLN A 11 -1.59 36.58 -12.54
N LYS A 12 -2.69 36.70 -11.78
CA LYS A 12 -3.19 37.97 -11.20
C LYS A 12 -2.44 38.41 -9.94
N LEU A 13 -1.60 37.56 -9.38
CA LEU A 13 -0.83 37.82 -8.17
C LEU A 13 0.44 38.65 -8.44
N SER A 14 0.89 39.40 -7.44
CA SER A 14 2.20 40.04 -7.48
C SER A 14 3.33 39.00 -7.53
N HIS A 15 4.54 39.42 -7.93
CA HIS A 15 5.68 38.51 -8.04
C HIS A 15 5.98 37.77 -6.72
N GLN A 16 5.87 38.47 -5.59
CA GLN A 16 6.13 37.89 -4.27
C GLN A 16 5.03 36.90 -3.85
N GLU A 17 3.78 37.17 -4.19
CA GLU A 17 2.65 36.26 -3.92
C GLU A 17 2.70 35.02 -4.81
N LYS A 18 3.13 35.17 -6.07
CA LYS A 18 3.39 34.04 -6.98
C LYS A 18 4.42 33.09 -6.40
N ILE A 19 5.54 33.62 -5.90
CA ILE A 19 6.60 32.82 -5.28
C ILE A 19 6.04 32.06 -4.07
N LYS A 20 5.32 32.73 -3.17
CA LYS A 20 4.72 32.09 -1.98
C LYS A 20 3.71 30.99 -2.36
N ALA A 21 2.86 31.25 -3.34
CA ALA A 21 1.84 30.29 -3.79
C ALA A 21 2.47 29.05 -4.44
N ILE A 22 3.50 29.23 -5.28
CA ILE A 22 4.26 28.11 -5.87
C ILE A 22 4.94 27.30 -4.77
N GLN A 23 5.53 27.97 -3.77
CA GLN A 23 6.23 27.31 -2.68
C GLN A 23 5.26 26.50 -1.79
N PHE A 24 4.07 27.05 -1.50
CA PHE A 24 2.99 26.35 -0.82
C PHE A 24 2.52 25.11 -1.58
N LEU A 25 2.27 25.24 -2.89
CA LEU A 25 1.88 24.12 -3.75
C LEU A 25 2.96 23.03 -3.81
N ALA A 26 4.24 23.41 -3.88
CA ALA A 26 5.34 22.45 -3.85
C ALA A 26 5.42 21.69 -2.52
N THR A 27 5.14 22.36 -1.39
CA THR A 27 5.07 21.72 -0.08
C THR A 27 3.88 20.77 0.04
N GLU A 28 2.68 21.17 -0.39
CA GLU A 28 1.51 20.27 -0.36
C GLU A 28 1.70 19.05 -1.27
N LEU A 29 2.26 19.22 -2.48
CA LEU A 29 2.55 18.10 -3.38
C LEU A 29 3.59 17.14 -2.80
N ALA A 30 4.63 17.65 -2.14
CA ALA A 30 5.61 16.81 -1.45
C ALA A 30 4.99 16.07 -0.25
N GLN A 31 3.98 16.66 0.39
CA GLN A 31 3.27 16.05 1.51
C GLN A 31 2.25 15.00 1.04
N GLU A 32 1.60 15.20 -0.11
CA GLU A 32 0.79 14.18 -0.80
C GLU A 32 1.66 12.99 -1.27
N GLU A 33 2.86 13.23 -1.80
CA GLU A 33 3.81 12.14 -2.12
C GLU A 33 4.24 11.34 -0.88
N GLN A 34 4.43 12.00 0.27
CA GLN A 34 4.72 11.30 1.53
C GLN A 34 3.51 10.49 2.05
N ASN A 35 2.28 10.94 1.81
CA ASN A 35 1.07 10.19 2.15
C ASN A 35 0.76 9.04 1.18
N LEU A 36 1.24 9.11 -0.07
CA LEU A 36 1.13 8.02 -1.05
C LEU A 36 2.27 7.00 -0.95
N GLY A 37 3.36 7.33 -0.25
CA GLY A 37 4.59 6.53 -0.18
C GLY A 37 4.73 5.61 1.02
N ALA A 38 3.74 5.50 1.90
CA ALA A 38 3.91 4.78 3.17
C ALA A 38 2.63 4.15 3.72
N GLU A 39 1.77 3.56 2.88
CA GLU A 39 1.04 2.40 3.39
C GLU A 39 2.08 1.30 3.61
N SER A 40 2.65 1.28 4.82
CA SER A 40 3.53 0.20 5.28
C SER A 40 2.71 -1.08 5.17
N LEU A 41 2.94 -1.84 4.11
CA LEU A 41 2.30 -3.14 3.95
C LEU A 41 2.80 -4.03 5.09
N ASP A 42 1.87 -4.44 5.95
CA ASP A 42 2.16 -5.43 6.96
C ASP A 42 2.27 -6.80 6.30
N TYR A 43 3.43 -7.43 6.47
CA TYR A 43 3.67 -8.80 6.03
C TYR A 43 3.24 -9.76 7.13
N GLY A 44 2.68 -10.90 6.77
CA GLY A 44 2.20 -11.85 7.76
C GLY A 44 1.75 -13.18 7.16
N GLN A 45 1.36 -14.09 8.05
CA GLN A 45 0.72 -15.36 7.69
C GLN A 45 -0.66 -15.45 8.31
N ILE A 46 -1.50 -16.30 7.74
CA ILE A 46 -2.81 -16.64 8.31
C ILE A 46 -2.64 -17.96 9.05
N ASP A 47 -2.95 -17.96 10.35
CA ASP A 47 -2.90 -19.16 11.16
C ASP A 47 -4.09 -20.10 10.91
N ILE A 48 -4.08 -21.26 11.57
CA ILE A 48 -5.14 -22.28 11.45
C ILE A 48 -6.51 -21.79 11.95
N GLU A 49 -6.53 -20.74 12.77
CA GLU A 49 -7.73 -20.09 13.31
C GLU A 49 -8.19 -18.91 12.44
N LEU A 50 -7.52 -18.69 11.30
CA LEU A 50 -7.76 -17.62 10.33
C LEU A 50 -7.41 -16.20 10.83
N ASN A 51 -6.53 -16.10 11.82
CA ASN A 51 -6.04 -14.81 12.28
C ASN A 51 -4.78 -14.40 11.52
N PHE A 52 -4.65 -13.09 11.28
CA PHE A 52 -3.43 -12.52 10.71
C PHE A 52 -2.34 -12.41 11.78
N GLN A 53 -1.17 -12.96 11.47
CA GLN A 53 0.03 -12.91 12.31
C GLN A 53 1.13 -12.16 11.56
N SER A 54 1.54 -11.00 12.08
CA SER A 54 2.61 -10.21 11.47
C SER A 54 3.93 -10.98 11.46
N LEU A 55 4.67 -10.85 10.36
CA LEU A 55 5.98 -11.44 10.14
C LEU A 55 6.98 -10.34 9.80
N SER A 56 8.26 -10.59 10.10
CA SER A 56 9.31 -9.77 9.54
C SER A 56 9.41 -9.99 8.03
N GLU A 57 9.88 -8.98 7.29
CA GLU A 57 10.09 -9.11 5.84
C GLU A 57 11.01 -10.29 5.51
N LYS A 58 12.05 -10.52 6.34
CA LYS A 58 12.96 -11.66 6.17
C LYS A 58 12.22 -13.00 6.26
N ASP A 59 11.38 -13.16 7.28
CA ASP A 59 10.66 -14.43 7.51
C ASP A 59 9.60 -14.65 6.41
N MET A 60 8.93 -13.58 5.96
CA MET A 60 8.00 -13.64 4.84
C MET A 60 8.69 -14.08 3.54
N ILE A 61 9.88 -13.56 3.23
CA ILE A 61 10.65 -13.97 2.05
C ILE A 61 11.05 -15.44 2.15
N GLU A 62 11.52 -15.88 3.31
CA GLU A 62 11.97 -17.27 3.53
C GLU A 62 10.81 -18.26 3.39
N GLN A 63 9.67 -17.97 4.02
CA GLN A 63 8.47 -18.79 3.93
C GLN A 63 7.89 -18.83 2.51
N SER A 64 7.86 -17.68 1.82
CA SER A 64 7.38 -17.60 0.45
C SER A 64 8.25 -18.42 -0.52
N LYS A 65 9.57 -18.38 -0.34
CA LYS A 65 10.50 -19.22 -1.12
C LYS A 65 10.26 -20.71 -0.86
N SER A 66 10.13 -21.11 0.40
CA SER A 66 9.87 -22.51 0.75
C SER A 66 8.53 -23.01 0.18
N ALA A 67 7.48 -22.17 0.21
CA ALA A 67 6.19 -22.49 -0.40
C ALA A 67 6.30 -22.64 -1.94
N LEU A 68 7.06 -21.77 -2.60
CA LEU A 68 7.32 -21.85 -4.04
C LEU A 68 8.11 -23.11 -4.41
N GLU A 69 9.16 -23.45 -3.67
CA GLU A 69 9.95 -24.67 -3.87
C GLU A 69 9.08 -25.93 -3.68
N THR A 70 8.22 -25.91 -2.66
CA THR A 70 7.26 -27.00 -2.41
C THR A 70 6.29 -27.14 -3.58
N TYR A 71 5.74 -26.02 -4.09
CA TYR A 71 4.88 -26.02 -5.26
C TYR A 71 5.60 -26.56 -6.50
N LEU A 72 6.85 -26.15 -6.74
CA LEU A 72 7.65 -26.66 -7.85
C LEU A 72 7.91 -28.16 -7.74
N SER A 73 8.12 -28.68 -6.52
CA SER A 73 8.39 -30.10 -6.30
C SER A 73 7.14 -30.98 -6.33
N THR A 74 5.99 -30.47 -5.87
CA THR A 74 4.78 -31.29 -5.65
C THR A 74 3.65 -30.97 -6.61
N GLY A 75 3.72 -29.84 -7.32
CA GLY A 75 2.62 -29.26 -8.08
C GLY A 75 1.43 -28.80 -7.21
N SER A 76 1.54 -28.88 -5.88
CA SER A 76 0.45 -28.56 -4.97
C SER A 76 0.63 -27.16 -4.38
N GLY A 77 -0.28 -26.26 -4.72
CA GLY A 77 -0.35 -24.92 -4.13
C GLY A 77 -1.23 -24.87 -2.88
N VAL A 78 -1.50 -23.65 -2.41
CA VAL A 78 -2.53 -23.41 -1.39
C VAL A 78 -3.90 -23.77 -1.97
N LYS A 79 -4.69 -24.56 -1.24
CA LYS A 79 -6.02 -24.98 -1.68
C LYS A 79 -6.97 -23.79 -1.75
N HIS A 80 -7.74 -23.71 -2.84
CA HIS A 80 -8.68 -22.61 -3.07
C HIS A 80 -9.72 -22.49 -1.93
N GLU A 81 -10.17 -23.62 -1.37
CA GLU A 81 -11.10 -23.64 -0.25
C GLU A 81 -10.55 -22.97 1.01
N GLN A 82 -9.23 -23.03 1.21
CA GLN A 82 -8.56 -22.41 2.35
C GLN A 82 -8.50 -20.88 2.18
N VAL A 83 -8.20 -20.39 0.97
CA VAL A 83 -8.24 -18.96 0.64
C VAL A 83 -9.66 -18.41 0.79
N GLN A 84 -10.66 -19.17 0.34
CA GLN A 84 -12.07 -18.78 0.48
C GLN A 84 -12.52 -18.69 1.93
N LYS A 85 -12.13 -19.65 2.78
CA LYS A 85 -12.44 -19.61 4.22
C LYS A 85 -11.85 -18.39 4.91
N TRP A 86 -10.61 -18.05 4.57
CA TRP A 86 -9.96 -16.84 5.08
C TRP A 86 -10.65 -15.57 4.60
N ALA A 87 -10.97 -15.45 3.30
CA ALA A 87 -11.67 -14.27 2.79
C ALA A 87 -13.03 -14.05 3.48
N ASN A 88 -13.75 -15.14 3.77
CA ASN A 88 -15.02 -15.07 4.48
C ASN A 88 -14.87 -14.66 5.95
N SER A 89 -13.78 -15.02 6.64
CA SER A 89 -13.59 -14.61 8.05
C SER A 89 -13.38 -13.10 8.18
N LEU A 90 -12.77 -12.46 7.19
CA LEU A 90 -12.60 -11.00 7.15
C LEU A 90 -13.93 -10.25 6.99
N ILE A 91 -14.88 -10.81 6.23
CA ILE A 91 -16.20 -10.19 6.00
C ILE A 91 -17.06 -10.28 7.27
N ILE A 92 -16.90 -11.34 8.07
CA ILE A 92 -17.66 -11.54 9.32
C ILE A 92 -17.15 -10.61 10.44
N GLN A 93 -15.92 -10.08 10.34
CA GLN A 93 -15.31 -9.19 11.33
C GLN A 93 -15.55 -7.69 11.08
N GLN A 94 -16.31 -7.31 10.04
CA GLN A 94 -16.72 -5.92 9.75
C GLN A 94 -18.14 -5.64 10.24
#